data_AF-A0A5P9H135-F1
#
_entry.id   AF-A0A5P9H135-F1
#
_cell.length_a   1.000
_cell.length_b   1.000
_cell.length_c   1.000
_cell.angle_alpha   90.00
_cell.angle_beta   90.00
_cell.angle_gamma   90.00
#
_symmetry.space_group_name_H-M   'P 1'
#
loop_
_entity.id
_entity.type
_entity.pdbx_description
1 polymer ?
#
loop_
_entity_poly.entity_id
_entity_poly.type
_entity_poly.pdbx_seq_one_letter_code
_entity_poly.pdbx_strand_id
1 'polypeptide(L)'
;MNASANRHPADPARTAISRALDDMRVQFCAGLDARICRIEAARIALDADPATALETVGFEAHRICGVAGSLGLHDLSTQARALEEHVTTAAGQDLSQSERTGLNERIELFLDLMEHHLTES
;
A
#
# COMPACT_ATOMS: atom_id res chain seq x y z
N MET A 1 -0.12 -30.97 -45.21
CA MET A 1 -0.54 -31.06 -43.79
C MET A 1 -0.53 -29.64 -43.24
N ASN A 2 -1.69 -28.96 -43.22
CA ASN A 2 -1.78 -27.58 -42.75
C ASN A 2 -2.18 -27.56 -41.28
N ALA A 3 -1.25 -27.14 -40.42
CA ALA A 3 -1.55 -26.78 -39.05
C ALA A 3 -2.22 -25.39 -39.05
N SER A 4 -3.56 -25.37 -38.98
CA SER A 4 -4.29 -24.13 -38.70
C SER A 4 -4.01 -23.70 -37.26
N ALA A 5 -3.21 -22.65 -37.12
CA ALA A 5 -3.04 -21.92 -35.88
C ALA A 5 -4.39 -21.30 -35.47
N ASN A 6 -5.07 -21.94 -34.52
CA ASN A 6 -6.30 -21.43 -33.94
C ASN A 6 -5.97 -20.28 -32.96
N ARG A 7 -5.72 -19.08 -33.48
CA ARG A 7 -5.63 -17.86 -32.67
C ARG A 7 -7.05 -17.47 -32.27
N HIS A 8 -7.47 -17.82 -31.05
CA HIS A 8 -8.68 -17.25 -30.47
C HIS A 8 -8.48 -15.73 -30.34
N PRO A 9 -9.37 -14.88 -30.90
CA PRO A 9 -9.34 -13.47 -30.58
C PRO A 9 -9.58 -13.29 -29.08
N ALA A 10 -8.84 -12.37 -28.45
CA ALA A 10 -9.00 -12.06 -27.04
C ALA A 10 -10.47 -11.69 -26.76
N ASP A 11 -11.06 -12.31 -25.73
CA ASP A 11 -12.43 -12.03 -25.29
C ASP A 11 -12.57 -10.52 -25.00
N PRO A 12 -13.51 -9.80 -25.65
CA PRO A 12 -13.71 -8.38 -25.42
C PRO A 12 -14.02 -8.05 -23.95
N ALA A 13 -14.67 -8.95 -23.20
CA ALA A 13 -14.90 -8.77 -21.77
C ALA A 13 -13.58 -8.82 -20.97
N ARG A 14 -12.70 -9.77 -21.29
CA ARG A 14 -11.36 -9.86 -20.68
C ARG A 14 -10.50 -8.64 -20.99
N THR A 15 -10.61 -8.12 -22.21
CA THR A 15 -9.90 -6.90 -22.63
C THR A 15 -10.41 -5.66 -21.88
N ALA A 16 -11.73 -5.54 -21.68
CA ALA A 16 -12.32 -4.45 -20.90
C ALA A 16 -11.90 -4.49 -19.42
N ILE A 17 -11.88 -5.68 -18.80
CA ILE A 17 -11.42 -5.86 -17.41
C ILE A 17 -9.95 -5.47 -17.28
N SER A 18 -9.09 -5.90 -18.21
CA SER A 18 -7.66 -5.53 -18.18
C SER A 18 -7.47 -4.02 -18.19
N ARG A 19 -8.16 -3.31 -19.09
CA ARG A 19 -8.09 -1.85 -19.17
C ARG A 19 -8.58 -1.18 -17.89
N ALA A 20 -9.67 -1.67 -17.31
CA ALA A 20 -10.18 -1.13 -16.05
C ALA A 20 -9.18 -1.29 -14.89
N LEU A 21 -8.48 -2.44 -14.81
CA LEU A 21 -7.42 -2.66 -13.82
C LEU A 21 -6.22 -1.75 -14.06
N ASP A 22 -5.82 -1.54 -15.32
CA ASP A 22 -4.74 -0.63 -15.68
C ASP A 22 -5.08 0.82 -15.27
N ASP A 23 -6.31 1.28 -15.57
CA ASP A 23 -6.78 2.61 -15.18
C ASP A 23 -6.83 2.77 -13.65
N MET A 24 -7.31 1.75 -12.93
CA MET A 24 -7.30 1.73 -11.47
C MET A 24 -5.88 1.77 -10.90
N ARG A 25 -4.92 1.08 -11.53
CA ARG A 25 -3.52 1.10 -11.12
C ARG A 25 -2.91 2.48 -11.29
N VAL A 26 -3.16 3.14 -12.42
CA VAL A 26 -2.71 4.52 -12.66
C VAL A 26 -3.28 5.47 -11.61
N GLN A 27 -4.59 5.40 -11.33
CA GLN A 27 -5.23 6.24 -10.31
C GLN A 27 -4.71 5.95 -8.90
N PHE A 28 -4.44 4.68 -8.59
CA PHE A 28 -3.87 4.29 -7.32
C PHE A 28 -2.48 4.90 -7.13
N CYS A 29 -1.58 4.73 -8.11
CA CYS A 29 -0.22 5.28 -8.11
C CYS A 29 -0.23 6.82 -8.03
N ALA A 30 -1.09 7.49 -8.79
CA ALA A 30 -1.23 8.95 -8.76
C ALA A 30 -1.62 9.49 -7.37
N GLY A 31 -2.28 8.68 -6.55
CA GLY A 31 -2.62 9.04 -5.17
C GLY A 31 -1.59 8.62 -4.12
N LEU A 32 -0.50 7.94 -4.48
CA LEU A 32 0.50 7.46 -3.50
C LEU A 32 1.23 8.62 -2.82
N ASP A 33 1.61 9.66 -3.55
CA ASP A 33 2.31 10.84 -3.01
C ASP A 33 1.54 11.49 -1.85
N ALA A 34 0.23 11.70 -2.04
CA ALA A 34 -0.63 12.24 -0.98
C ALA A 34 -0.76 11.30 0.24
N ARG A 35 -0.64 9.97 0.04
CA ARG A 35 -0.67 8.98 1.13
C ARG A 35 0.66 8.97 1.89
N ILE A 36 1.79 9.03 1.18
CA ILE A 36 3.13 9.17 1.74
C ILE A 36 3.15 10.37 2.68
N CYS A 37 2.72 11.55 2.20
CA CYS A 37 2.65 12.76 3.02
C CYS A 37 1.82 12.60 4.30
N ARG A 38 0.69 11.87 4.25
CA ARG A 38 -0.16 11.64 5.43
C ARG A 38 0.49 10.68 6.42
N ILE A 39 1.11 9.61 5.94
CA ILE A 39 1.81 8.63 6.77
C ILE A 39 3.05 9.27 7.40
N GLU A 40 3.81 10.06 6.64
CA GLU A 40 4.97 10.85 7.10
C GLU A 40 4.57 11.81 8.23
N ALA A 41 3.49 12.57 8.04
CA ALA A 41 3.00 13.49 9.07
C ALA A 41 2.57 12.75 10.34
N ALA A 42 1.91 11.60 10.20
CA ALA A 42 1.53 10.76 11.33
C ALA A 42 2.76 10.17 12.05
N ARG A 43 3.79 9.75 11.29
CA ARG A 43 5.06 9.27 11.81
C ARG A 43 5.74 10.31 12.69
N ILE A 44 5.83 11.55 12.23
CA ILE A 44 6.41 12.67 13.00
C ILE A 44 5.58 12.97 14.26
N ALA A 45 4.25 12.79 14.19
CA ALA A 45 3.35 13.02 15.31
C ALA A 45 3.33 11.89 16.36
N LEU A 46 4.02 10.76 16.12
CA LEU A 46 3.94 9.56 16.96
C LEU A 46 4.34 9.81 18.44
N ASP A 47 5.25 10.75 18.70
CA ASP A 47 5.66 11.12 20.06
C ASP A 47 4.70 12.08 20.76
N ALA A 48 4.01 12.93 19.99
CA ALA A 48 3.13 13.98 20.53
C ALA A 48 1.69 13.50 20.70
N ASP A 49 1.19 12.72 19.73
CA ASP A 49 -0.15 12.13 19.72
C ASP A 49 -0.10 10.71 19.12
N PRO A 50 0.37 9.71 19.91
CA PRO A 50 0.51 8.34 19.43
C PRO A 50 -0.82 7.75 18.95
N ALA A 51 -1.94 8.08 19.60
CA ALA A 51 -3.24 7.49 19.29
C ALA A 51 -3.71 7.90 17.88
N THR A 52 -3.73 9.20 17.59
CA THR A 52 -4.15 9.70 16.27
C THR A 52 -3.12 9.36 15.18
N ALA A 53 -1.82 9.33 15.52
CA ALA A 53 -0.79 8.88 14.60
C ALA A 53 -1.01 7.41 14.19
N LEU A 54 -1.21 6.51 15.15
CA LEU A 54 -1.48 5.09 14.90
C LEU A 54 -2.76 4.91 14.09
N GLU A 55 -3.85 5.61 14.42
CA GLU A 55 -5.09 5.55 13.65
C GLU A 55 -4.86 5.93 12.18
N THR A 56 -4.12 7.01 11.93
CA THR A 56 -3.84 7.49 10.57
C THR A 56 -2.99 6.49 9.78
N VAL A 57 -1.91 5.98 10.38
CA VAL A 57 -1.04 4.99 9.73
C VAL A 57 -1.82 3.71 9.46
N GLY A 58 -2.59 3.21 10.42
CA GLY A 58 -3.39 2.00 10.30
C GLY A 58 -4.44 2.12 9.20
N PHE A 59 -5.14 3.26 9.12
CA PHE A 59 -6.13 3.51 8.09
C PHE A 59 -5.52 3.52 6.67
N GLU A 60 -4.39 4.20 6.47
CA GLU A 60 -3.74 4.22 5.17
C GLU A 60 -3.15 2.85 4.79
N ALA A 61 -2.53 2.15 5.74
CA ALA A 61 -2.01 0.80 5.54
C ALA A 61 -3.13 -0.19 5.16
N HIS A 62 -4.25 -0.19 5.89
CA HIS A 62 -5.44 -0.97 5.57
C HIS A 62 -5.93 -0.69 4.14
N ARG A 63 -6.08 0.60 3.80
CA ARG A 63 -6.56 1.01 2.49
C ARG A 63 -5.62 0.56 1.38
N ILE A 64 -4.31 0.67 1.56
CA ILE A 64 -3.31 0.23 0.58
C ILE A 64 -3.36 -1.30 0.41
N CYS A 65 -3.36 -2.07 1.51
CA CYS A 65 -3.37 -3.53 1.44
C CYS A 65 -4.65 -4.07 0.78
N GLY A 66 -5.78 -3.36 0.92
CA GLY A 66 -7.07 -3.73 0.34
C GLY A 66 -7.14 -3.62 -1.19
N VAL A 67 -6.29 -2.82 -1.83
CA VAL A 67 -6.33 -2.61 -3.29
C VAL A 67 -5.04 -2.99 -4.01
N ALA A 68 -3.87 -2.81 -3.39
CA ALA A 68 -2.57 -2.99 -4.05
C ALA A 68 -2.40 -4.40 -4.65
N GLY A 69 -2.82 -5.44 -3.93
CA GLY A 69 -2.71 -6.83 -4.40
C GLY A 69 -3.53 -7.11 -5.66
N SER A 70 -4.73 -6.53 -5.78
CA SER A 70 -5.58 -6.68 -6.97
C SER A 70 -5.05 -5.92 -8.19
N LEU A 71 -4.16 -4.96 -7.97
CA LEU A 71 -3.51 -4.14 -9.01
C LEU A 71 -2.13 -4.69 -9.41
N GLY A 72 -1.74 -5.87 -8.89
CA GLY A 72 -0.44 -6.49 -9.16
C GLY A 72 0.74 -5.83 -8.41
N LEU A 73 0.47 -5.11 -7.33
CA LEU A 73 1.46 -4.53 -6.42
C LEU A 73 1.56 -5.37 -5.14
N HIS A 74 1.95 -6.64 -5.30
CA HIS A 74 1.90 -7.64 -4.24
C HIS A 74 2.82 -7.33 -3.06
N ASP A 75 4.01 -6.81 -3.32
CA ASP A 75 4.98 -6.47 -2.28
C ASP A 75 4.45 -5.30 -1.42
N LEU A 76 3.97 -4.24 -2.08
CA LEU A 76 3.32 -3.11 -1.40
C LEU A 76 2.11 -3.56 -0.57
N SER A 77 1.26 -4.44 -1.12
CA SER A 77 0.12 -5.01 -0.41
C SER A 77 0.52 -5.79 0.84
N THR A 78 1.61 -6.55 0.76
CA THR A 78 2.10 -7.40 1.84
C THR A 78 2.70 -6.56 2.96
N GLN A 79 3.52 -5.57 2.61
CA GLN A 79 4.13 -4.67 3.60
C GLN A 79 3.07 -3.78 4.27
N ALA A 80 2.08 -3.30 3.53
CA ALA A 80 0.96 -2.55 4.09
C ALA A 80 0.16 -3.39 5.11
N ARG A 81 -0.11 -4.67 4.80
CA ARG A 81 -0.76 -5.59 5.75
C ARG A 81 0.06 -5.77 7.02
N ALA A 82 1.37 -6.01 6.88
CA ALA A 82 2.25 -6.17 8.03
C ALA A 82 2.24 -4.91 8.92
N LEU A 83 2.33 -3.72 8.30
CA LEU A 83 2.26 -2.46 9.04
C LEU A 83 0.92 -2.28 9.74
N GLU A 84 -0.20 -2.57 9.08
CA GLU A 84 -1.55 -2.53 9.66
C GLU A 84 -1.66 -3.41 10.90
N GLU A 85 -1.16 -4.66 10.83
CA GLU A 85 -1.19 -5.61 11.96
C GLU A 85 -0.35 -5.09 13.15
N HIS A 86 0.83 -4.52 12.88
CA HIS A 86 1.68 -3.93 13.90
C HIS A 86 1.04 -2.72 14.58
N VAL A 87 0.46 -1.81 13.79
CA VAL A 87 -0.24 -0.64 14.30
C VAL A 87 -1.47 -1.02 15.11
N THR A 88 -2.25 -2.00 14.64
CA THR A 88 -3.43 -2.52 15.35
C THR A 88 -3.04 -3.12 16.69
N THR A 89 -1.92 -3.82 16.77
CA THR A 89 -1.41 -4.37 18.03
C THR A 89 -0.96 -3.27 18.99
N ALA A 90 -0.31 -2.24 18.45
CA ALA A 90 0.18 -1.09 19.21
C ALA A 90 -0.95 -0.16 19.70
N ALA A 91 -2.09 -0.15 19.01
CA ALA A 91 -3.23 0.71 19.32
C ALA A 91 -3.80 0.39 20.72
N GLY A 92 -3.92 1.42 21.56
CA GLY A 92 -4.42 1.28 22.93
C GLY A 92 -3.41 0.71 23.93
N GLN A 93 -2.17 0.47 23.52
CA GLN A 93 -1.07 0.10 24.42
C GLN A 93 -0.23 1.32 24.79
N ASP A 94 0.31 1.34 26.01
CA ASP A 94 1.36 2.30 26.38
C ASP A 94 2.71 1.76 25.88
N LEU A 95 3.13 2.25 24.72
CA LEU A 95 4.35 1.81 24.07
C LEU A 95 5.58 2.31 24.83
N SER A 96 6.51 1.40 25.11
CA SER A 96 7.85 1.76 25.54
C SER A 96 8.59 2.55 24.45
N GLN A 97 9.66 3.26 24.82
CA GLN A 97 10.47 4.00 23.85
C GLN A 97 11.04 3.09 22.76
N SER A 98 11.44 1.87 23.11
CA SER A 98 11.98 0.91 22.14
C SER A 98 10.92 0.45 21.14
N GLU A 99 9.68 0.27 21.58
CA GLU A 99 8.57 -0.11 20.70
C GLU A 99 8.19 1.04 19.77
N ARG A 100 8.17 2.29 20.27
CA ARG A 100 7.98 3.48 19.43
C ARG A 100 9.06 3.59 18.35
N THR A 101 10.33 3.44 18.71
CA THR A 101 11.44 3.45 17.74
C THR A 101 11.29 2.35 16.69
N GLY A 102 10.99 1.12 17.10
CA GLY A 102 10.81 0.00 16.17
C GLY A 102 9.61 0.17 15.24
N LEU A 103 8.53 0.80 15.71
CA LEU A 103 7.41 1.15 14.86
C LEU A 103 7.77 2.27 13.87
N ASN A 104 8.49 3.29 14.33
CA ASN A 104 8.95 4.40 13.48
C ASN A 104 9.83 3.90 12.31
N GLU A 105 10.76 2.98 12.59
CA GLU A 105 11.59 2.35 11.56
C GLU A 105 10.76 1.55 10.54
N ARG A 106 9.71 0.84 10.99
CA ARG A 106 8.81 0.09 10.10
C ARG A 106 7.98 1.01 9.21
N ILE A 107 7.51 2.12 9.75
CA ILE A 107 6.80 3.13 8.96
C ILE A 107 7.74 3.70 7.90
N GLU A 108 8.99 4.00 8.25
CA GLU A 108 9.97 4.51 7.29
C GLU A 108 10.25 3.53 6.16
N LEU A 109 10.52 2.26 6.47
CA LEU A 109 10.73 1.23 5.46
C LEU A 109 9.52 1.07 4.52
N PHE A 110 8.31 1.31 5.02
CA PHE A 110 7.10 1.29 4.20
C PHE A 110 6.99 2.53 3.31
N LEU A 111 7.35 3.72 3.81
CA LEU A 111 7.42 4.96 3.03
C LEU A 111 8.42 4.82 1.88
N ASP A 112 9.63 4.34 2.16
CA ASP A 112 10.67 4.08 1.14
C ASP A 112 10.14 3.17 0.00
N LEU A 113 9.38 2.13 0.36
CA LEU A 113 8.77 1.24 -0.63
C LEU A 113 7.70 1.95 -1.48
N MET A 114 6.89 2.81 -0.87
CA MET A 114 5.90 3.60 -1.59
C MET A 114 6.57 4.58 -2.57
N GLU A 115 7.66 5.22 -2.15
CA GLU A 115 8.45 6.14 -2.98
C GLU A 115 9.14 5.44 -4.15
N HIS A 116 9.64 4.22 -3.93
CA HIS A 116 10.18 3.39 -5.01
C HIS A 116 9.13 3.13 -6.09
N HIS A 117 7.89 2.81 -5.69
CA HIS A 117 6.79 2.62 -6.64
C HIS A 117 6.36 3.90 -7.37
N LEU A 118 6.57 5.09 -6.80
CA LEU A 118 6.35 6.36 -7.49
C LEU A 118 7.40 6.63 -8.58
N THR A 119 8.64 6.22 -8.35
CA THR A 119 9.75 6.49 -9.28
C THR A 119 9.76 5.52 -10.47
N GLU A 120 9.25 4.30 -10.27
CA GLU A 120 9.18 3.25 -11.30
C GLU A 120 7.85 3.21 -12.09
N SER A 121 6.88 4.08 -11.76
CA SER A 121 5.57 4.20 -12.45
C SER A 121 5.58 5.27 -13.54
#